data_AF-A0A0M0T4D7-F1
#
_entry.id   AF-A0A0M0T4D7-F1
#
_cell.length_a   1.000
_cell.length_b   1.000
_cell.length_c   1.000
_cell.angle_alpha   90.00
_cell.angle_beta   90.00
_cell.angle_gamma   90.00
#
_symmetry.space_group_name_H-M   'P 1'
#
loop_
_entity.id
_entity.type
_entity.pdbx_description
1 polymer ?
#
loop_
_entity_poly.entity_id
_entity_poly.type
_entity_poly.pdbx_seq_one_letter_code
_entity_poly.pdbx_strand_id
1 'polypeptide(L)'
;MSKKEEVLSDLTFEVIYAKRKPITLSPGQYIIGDDVPVNRYRVESIGEGSNFTVNSIDGDLKVNTILGVDGVNSYTFFGEDGDVLETQADVKLKIIE
;
A
#
# COMPACT_ATOMS: atom_id res chain seq x y z
N MET A 1 -9.75 -31.77 -17.05
CA MET A 1 -10.08 -30.38 -16.66
C MET A 1 -10.82 -29.74 -17.83
N SER A 2 -11.95 -29.12 -17.56
CA SER A 2 -12.67 -28.28 -18.52
C SER A 2 -11.88 -27.01 -18.80
N LYS A 3 -12.01 -26.45 -20.00
CA LYS A 3 -11.43 -25.15 -20.36
C LYS A 3 -11.81 -24.03 -19.37
N LYS A 4 -12.97 -24.14 -18.72
CA LYS A 4 -13.40 -23.19 -17.67
C LYS A 4 -12.60 -23.33 -16.37
N GLU A 5 -12.21 -24.55 -16.01
CA GLU A 5 -11.44 -24.83 -14.79
C GLU A 5 -9.99 -24.36 -14.92
N GLU A 6 -9.42 -24.48 -16.12
CA GLU A 6 -8.09 -23.98 -16.46
C GLU A 6 -8.04 -22.44 -16.37
N VAL A 7 -8.97 -21.74 -17.04
CA VAL A 7 -9.06 -20.27 -16.97
C VAL A 7 -9.28 -19.77 -15.54
N LEU A 8 -10.09 -20.46 -14.73
CA LEU A 8 -10.32 -20.07 -13.34
C LEU A 8 -9.04 -20.23 -12.49
N SER A 9 -8.29 -21.30 -12.72
CA SER A 9 -7.01 -21.53 -12.03
C SER A 9 -5.99 -20.43 -12.35
N ASP A 10 -5.86 -20.06 -13.62
CA ASP A 10 -4.91 -19.04 -14.07
C ASP A 10 -5.27 -17.66 -13.51
N LEU A 11 -6.53 -17.26 -13.57
CA LEU A 11 -7.00 -16.01 -12.96
C LEU A 11 -6.78 -15.99 -11.45
N THR A 12 -6.98 -17.12 -10.78
CA THR A 12 -6.73 -17.23 -9.34
C THR A 12 -5.25 -17.04 -9.03
N PHE A 13 -4.37 -17.65 -9.82
CA PHE A 13 -2.92 -17.49 -9.69
C PHE A 13 -2.48 -16.03 -9.90
N GLU A 14 -2.97 -15.38 -10.95
CA GLU A 14 -2.64 -13.98 -11.25
C GLU A 14 -3.11 -13.04 -10.14
N VAL A 15 -4.32 -13.22 -9.61
CA VAL A 15 -4.85 -12.41 -8.50
C VAL A 15 -4.01 -12.61 -7.23
N ILE A 16 -3.64 -13.84 -6.90
CA ILE A 16 -2.78 -14.12 -5.74
C ILE A 16 -1.39 -13.49 -5.94
N TYR A 17 -0.83 -13.61 -7.14
CA TYR A 17 0.48 -13.07 -7.47
C TYR A 17 0.49 -11.53 -7.39
N ALA A 18 -0.53 -10.88 -7.97
CA ALA A 18 -0.70 -9.44 -7.93
C ALA A 18 -0.81 -8.92 -6.49
N LYS A 19 -1.58 -9.59 -5.62
CA LYS A 19 -1.69 -9.23 -4.20
C LYS A 19 -0.38 -9.32 -3.42
N ARG A 20 0.59 -10.12 -3.89
CA ARG A 20 1.90 -10.28 -3.24
C ARG A 20 2.95 -9.31 -3.76
N LYS A 21 2.72 -8.68 -4.92
CA LYS A 21 3.67 -7.74 -5.50
C LYS A 21 3.60 -6.42 -4.72
N PRO A 22 4.75 -5.89 -4.23
CA PRO A 22 4.75 -4.59 -3.60
C PRO A 22 4.33 -3.48 -4.57
N ILE A 23 3.60 -2.50 -4.06
CA ILE A 23 3.18 -1.30 -4.78
C ILE A 23 4.22 -0.22 -4.50
N THR A 24 4.79 0.38 -5.54
CA THR A 24 5.68 1.54 -5.39
C THR A 24 4.87 2.80 -5.65
N LEU A 25 4.98 3.77 -4.73
CA LEU A 25 4.39 5.09 -4.87
C LEU A 25 5.50 6.13 -4.92
N SER A 26 5.35 7.12 -5.80
CA SER A 26 6.21 8.30 -5.82
C SER A 26 5.68 9.36 -4.84
N PRO A 27 6.43 10.46 -4.59
CA PRO A 27 5.92 11.55 -3.77
C PRO A 27 4.57 12.06 -4.29
N GLY A 28 3.59 12.21 -3.40
CA GLY A 28 2.24 12.61 -3.76
C GLY A 28 1.18 12.15 -2.77
N GLN A 29 -0.08 12.36 -3.17
CA GLN A 29 -1.28 11.95 -2.45
C GLN A 29 -2.00 10.85 -3.25
N TYR A 30 -2.52 9.85 -2.55
CA TYR A 30 -3.18 8.67 -3.11
C TYR A 30 -4.40 8.30 -2.29
N ILE A 31 -5.45 7.81 -2.94
CA ILE A 31 -6.68 7.37 -2.28
C ILE A 31 -6.68 5.84 -2.17
N ILE A 32 -6.80 5.32 -0.95
CA ILE A 32 -7.08 3.90 -0.74
C ILE A 32 -8.48 3.56 -1.24
N GLY A 33 -8.63 2.47 -1.98
CA GLY A 33 -9.85 2.08 -2.68
C GLY A 33 -9.88 2.48 -4.16
N ASP A 34 -9.11 3.50 -4.54
CA ASP A 34 -9.02 4.01 -5.93
C ASP A 34 -7.61 3.77 -6.51
N ASP A 35 -6.62 4.51 -6.04
CA ASP A 35 -5.22 4.39 -6.50
C ASP A 35 -4.50 3.16 -5.94
N VAL A 36 -4.85 2.79 -4.69
CA VAL A 36 -4.22 1.71 -3.93
C VAL A 36 -5.32 0.84 -3.31
N PRO A 37 -5.29 -0.50 -3.41
CA PRO A 37 -6.39 -1.32 -2.91
C PRO A 37 -6.57 -1.23 -1.38
N VAL A 38 -7.77 -1.53 -0.88
CA VAL A 38 -8.01 -1.69 0.57
C VAL A 38 -7.23 -2.90 1.08
N ASN A 39 -6.36 -2.69 2.07
CA ASN A 39 -5.58 -3.78 2.69
C ASN A 39 -4.86 -3.34 3.98
N ARG A 40 -4.18 -4.30 4.62
CA ARG A 40 -3.17 -4.01 5.63
C ARG A 40 -1.80 -3.97 4.98
N TYR A 41 -1.04 -2.92 5.26
CA TYR A 41 0.23 -2.65 4.61
C TYR A 41 1.37 -2.57 5.61
N ARG A 42 2.54 -3.07 5.20
CA ARG A 42 3.83 -2.62 5.70
C ARG A 42 4.44 -1.67 4.66
N VAL A 43 4.70 -0.42 5.05
CA VAL A 43 5.33 0.61 4.23
C VAL A 43 6.80 0.77 4.61
N GLU A 44 7.67 0.94 3.62
CA GLU A 44 9.10 1.29 3.76
C GLU A 44 9.48 2.40 2.78
N SER A 45 10.46 3.23 3.12
CA SER A 45 11.01 4.21 2.17
C SER A 45 11.89 3.53 1.12
N ILE A 46 11.96 4.13 -0.06
CA ILE A 46 12.99 3.85 -1.05
C ILE A 46 14.00 5.00 -0.98
N GLY A 47 15.23 4.69 -0.56
CA GLY A 47 16.26 5.71 -0.31
C GLY A 47 16.20 6.28 1.10
N GLU A 48 16.57 7.56 1.25
CA GLU A 48 16.74 8.22 2.56
C GLU A 48 15.43 8.35 3.35
N GLY A 49 14.30 8.43 2.65
CA GLY A 49 12.96 8.51 3.23
C GLY A 49 12.50 9.95 3.56
N SER A 50 11.27 10.07 4.03
CA SER A 50 10.62 11.35 4.34
C SER A 50 9.31 11.14 5.12
N ASN A 51 8.52 12.19 5.28
CA ASN A 51 7.22 12.15 5.93
C ASN A 51 6.24 11.23 5.18
N PHE A 52 5.50 10.45 5.95
CA PHE A 52 4.40 9.60 5.50
C PHE A 52 3.21 9.79 6.43
N THR A 53 2.06 10.12 5.84
CA THR A 53 0.82 10.29 6.59
C THR A 53 -0.33 9.51 5.97
N VAL A 54 -1.28 9.14 6.81
CA VAL A 54 -2.57 8.57 6.39
C VAL A 54 -3.65 9.29 7.18
N ASN A 55 -4.62 9.84 6.47
CA ASN A 55 -5.82 10.45 7.04
C ASN A 55 -7.04 9.62 6.64
N SER A 56 -8.03 9.52 7.51
CA SER A 56 -9.32 8.91 7.18
C SER A 56 -10.06 9.74 6.12
N ILE A 57 -11.12 9.16 5.56
CA ILE A 57 -12.02 9.88 4.64
C ILE A 57 -12.64 11.14 5.28
N ASP A 58 -12.81 11.15 6.61
CA ASP A 58 -13.32 12.29 7.38
C ASP A 58 -12.22 13.32 7.72
N GLY A 59 -10.96 13.03 7.36
CA GLY A 59 -9.80 13.89 7.59
C GLY A 59 -9.09 13.65 8.93
N ASP A 60 -9.44 12.61 9.68
CA ASP A 60 -8.78 12.28 10.95
C ASP A 60 -7.40 11.66 10.70
N LEU A 61 -6.39 12.14 11.42
CA LEU A 61 -5.02 11.64 11.31
C LEU A 61 -4.90 10.22 11.88
N LYS A 62 -4.66 9.23 11.02
CA LYS A 62 -4.47 7.81 11.39
C LYS A 62 -2.99 7.46 11.57
N VAL A 63 -2.14 7.99 10.71
CA VAL A 63 -0.69 7.74 10.71
C VAL A 63 0.06 9.05 10.50
N ASN A 64 1.09 9.28 11.31
CA ASN A 64 2.06 10.35 11.11
C ASN A 64 3.43 9.87 11.55
N THR A 65 4.32 9.60 10.58
CA THR A 65 5.67 9.13 10.86
C THR A 65 6.65 9.63 9.81
N ILE A 66 7.92 9.69 10.18
CA ILE A 66 9.03 9.81 9.24
C ILE A 66 9.45 8.38 8.89
N LEU A 67 9.54 8.06 7.60
CA LEU A 67 10.10 6.80 7.11
C LEU A 67 11.57 7.00 6.72
N GLY A 68 12.40 5.97 6.91
CA GLY A 68 13.79 5.96 6.45
C GLY A 68 14.81 6.30 7.54
N VAL A 69 15.92 6.92 7.14
CA VAL A 69 17.16 7.04 7.94
C VAL A 69 16.94 7.81 9.25
N ASP A 70 16.18 8.89 9.20
CA ASP A 70 15.90 9.76 10.36
C ASP A 70 14.59 9.38 11.08
N GLY A 71 13.99 8.24 10.73
CA GLY A 71 12.69 7.82 11.23
C GLY A 71 12.61 6.33 11.52
N VAL A 72 11.45 5.74 11.22
CA VAL A 72 11.27 4.28 11.33
C VAL A 72 11.60 3.61 10.01
N ASN A 73 12.28 2.45 10.06
CA ASN A 73 12.62 1.68 8.87
C ASN A 73 11.37 1.23 8.08
N SER A 74 10.27 0.96 8.80
CA SER A 74 8.99 0.61 8.20
C SER A 74 7.86 0.84 9.19
N TYR A 75 6.66 1.11 8.69
CA TYR A 75 5.45 1.24 9.49
C TYR A 75 4.36 0.29 9.00
N THR A 76 3.44 -0.13 9.86
CA THR A 76 2.31 -0.98 9.49
C THR A 76 0.99 -0.28 9.78
N PHE A 77 0.09 -0.24 8.80
CA PHE A 77 -1.21 0.43 8.94
C PHE A 77 -2.32 -0.33 8.21
N PHE A 78 -3.57 -0.04 8.57
CA PHE A 78 -4.75 -0.45 7.83
C PHE A 78 -5.13 0.67 6.87
N GLY A 79 -5.09 0.38 5.56
CA GLY A 79 -5.66 1.25 4.54
C GLY A 79 -7.12 0.87 4.36
N GLU A 80 -8.01 1.75 4.83
CA GLU A 80 -9.45 1.64 4.70
C GLU A 80 -9.92 2.43 3.47
N ASP A 81 -11.08 2.05 2.93
CA ASP A 81 -11.64 2.69 1.75
C ASP A 81 -11.82 4.20 1.98
N GLY A 82 -11.28 5.01 1.07
CA GLY A 82 -11.31 6.47 1.14
C GLY A 82 -10.21 7.12 2.00
N ASP A 83 -9.34 6.36 2.67
CA ASP A 83 -8.16 6.94 3.33
C ASP A 83 -7.28 7.69 2.31
N VAL A 84 -6.75 8.84 2.73
CA VAL A 84 -5.78 9.61 1.94
C VAL A 84 -4.38 9.35 2.48
N LEU A 85 -3.53 8.78 1.63
CA LEU A 85 -2.13 8.49 1.89
C LEU A 85 -1.28 9.59 1.24
N GLU A 86 -0.40 10.22 2.01
CA GLU A 86 0.55 11.22 1.51
C GLU A 86 1.98 10.82 1.84
N THR A 87 2.87 10.88 0.84
CA THR A 87 4.30 10.62 1.00
C THR A 87 5.13 11.70 0.31
N GLN A 88 6.25 12.07 0.94
CA GLN A 88 7.18 13.07 0.44
C GLN A 88 8.48 12.45 -0.14
N ALA A 89 8.53 11.11 -0.22
CA ALA A 89 9.58 10.33 -0.88
C ALA A 89 8.97 9.11 -1.59
N ASP A 90 9.74 8.48 -2.47
CA ASP A 90 9.35 7.18 -3.01
C ASP A 90 9.20 6.15 -1.86
N VAL A 91 8.10 5.39 -1.86
CA VAL A 91 7.81 4.36 -0.86
C VAL A 91 7.38 3.06 -1.50
N LYS A 92 7.56 1.97 -0.77
CA LYS A 92 7.06 0.65 -1.14
C LYS A 92 6.04 0.16 -0.11
N LEU A 93 4.84 -0.14 -0.58
CA LEU A 93 3.78 -0.79 0.19
C LEU A 93 3.81 -2.29 -0.08
N LYS A 94 3.93 -3.08 0.98
CA LYS A 94 3.76 -4.53 0.93
C LYS A 94 2.48 -4.92 1.66
N ILE A 95 1.57 -5.59 0.98
CA ILE A 95 0.39 -6.19 1.60
C ILE A 95 0.85 -7.27 2.61
N ILE A 96 0.27 -7.26 3.80
CA ILE A 96 0.51 -8.24 4.85
C ILE A 96 -0.81 -8.88 5.30
N GLU A 97 -0.76 -10.17 5.60
CA GLU A 97 -1.88 -10.96 6.14
C GLU A 97 -2.03 -10.79 7.66
#